data_AF-A0A2G3E8J6-F1
#
_entry.id   AF-A0A2G3E8J6-F1
#
_cell.length_a   1.000
_cell.length_b   1.000
_cell.length_c   1.000
_cell.angle_alpha   90.00
_cell.angle_beta   90.00
_cell.angle_gamma   90.00
#
_symmetry.space_group_name_H-M   'P 1'
#
loop_
_entity.id
_entity.type
_entity.pdbx_description
1 polymer ?
#
loop_
_entity_poly.entity_id
_entity_poly.type
_entity_poly.pdbx_seq_one_letter_code
_entity_poly.pdbx_strand_id
1 'polypeptide(L)' 'MKVIKHIFDGDFGCEESTKNKPTVSVTLVDELGNESYVTVEDQWLLENGLDVGDKWPEDLDQ' A
#
# COMPACT_ATOMS: atom_id res chain seq x y z
N MET A 1 -2.94 -11.91 -10.16
CA MET A 1 -2.60 -12.08 -8.74
C MET A 1 -1.48 -11.12 -8.41
N LYS A 2 -1.75 -10.17 -7.52
CA LYS A 2 -0.84 -9.04 -7.28
C LYS A 2 0.10 -9.34 -6.12
N VAL A 3 1.37 -8.96 -6.29
CA VAL A 3 2.38 -9.03 -5.22
C VAL A 3 2.87 -7.63 -4.89
N ILE A 4 3.15 -7.41 -3.61
CA ILE A 4 3.69 -6.15 -3.12
C ILE A 4 5.12 -6.03 -3.61
N LYS A 5 5.36 -5.09 -4.52
CA LYS A 5 6.68 -4.78 -5.05
C LYS A 5 7.41 -3.76 -4.18
N HIS A 6 6.68 -2.80 -3.63
CA HIS A 6 7.25 -1.72 -2.82
C HIS A 6 6.19 -1.17 -1.87
N ILE A 7 6.57 -0.82 -0.64
CA ILE A 7 5.72 -0.07 0.30
C ILE A 7 6.38 1.28 0.54
N PHE A 8 5.73 2.35 0.09
CA PHE A 8 6.15 3.72 0.33
C PHE A 8 5.44 4.27 1.55
N ASP A 9 6.16 4.31 2.67
CA ASP A 9 5.74 4.97 3.91
C ASP A 9 5.77 6.51 3.79
N GLY A 10 6.41 7.03 2.74
CA GLY A 10 6.74 8.43 2.57
C GLY A 10 5.65 9.26 1.89
N ASP A 11 4.91 10.02 2.70
CA ASP A 11 4.68 11.47 2.57
C ASP A 11 4.86 12.05 1.15
N PHE A 12 4.03 11.65 0.18
CA PHE A 12 4.04 12.24 -1.16
C PHE A 12 3.25 13.56 -1.14
N GLY A 13 3.74 14.52 -0.35
CA GLY A 13 3.36 15.93 -0.39
C GLY A 13 1.96 16.26 0.13
N CYS A 14 1.86 16.62 1.42
CA CYS A 14 0.92 17.66 1.82
C CYS A 14 1.52 18.49 2.95
N GLU A 15 2.16 19.61 2.59
CA GLU A 15 2.58 20.68 3.51
C GLU A 15 1.36 21.40 4.12
N GLU A 16 0.36 20.69 4.65
CA GLU A 16 -0.64 21.32 5.50
C GLU A 16 -1.38 20.32 6.41
N SER A 17 -1.08 20.43 7.70
CA SER A 17 -2.03 20.23 8.80
C SER A 17 -2.46 18.81 9.15
N THR A 18 -1.70 18.21 10.07
CA THR A 18 -2.20 17.75 11.40
C THR A 18 -3.62 17.15 11.44
N LYS A 19 -3.74 15.81 11.33
CA LYS A 19 -4.69 14.89 12.05
C LYS A 19 -5.12 13.62 11.30
N ASN A 20 -4.63 13.34 10.10
CA ASN A 20 -5.00 12.10 9.42
C ASN A 20 -4.05 10.95 9.82
N LYS A 21 -4.59 9.75 10.03
CA LYS A 21 -3.81 8.55 10.40
C LYS A 21 -2.69 8.30 9.37
N PRO A 22 -1.55 7.71 9.78
CA PRO A 22 -0.47 7.38 8.85
C PRO A 22 -1.00 6.45 7.75
N THR A 23 -0.90 6.90 6.51
CA THR A 23 -1.24 6.11 5.32
C THR A 23 0.00 5.91 4.49
N VAL A 24 0.13 4.73 3.91
CA VAL A 24 1.26 4.37 3.06
C VAL A 24 0.76 3.97 1.67
N SER A 25 1.63 4.13 0.68
CA SER A 25 1.32 3.81 -0.71
C SER A 25 2.03 2.52 -1.11
N VAL A 26 1.26 1.51 -1.49
CA VAL A 26 1.77 0.19 -1.86
C VAL A 26 1.77 0.06 -3.37
N THR A 27 2.94 -0.24 -3.93
CA THR A 27 3.12 -0.60 -5.33
C THR A 27 2.96 -2.10 -5.48
N LEU A 28 1.97 -2.49 -6.27
CA LEU A 28 1.63 -3.85 -6.60
C LEU A 28 2.08 -4.15 -8.01
N VAL A 29 2.55 -5.37 -8.25
CA VAL A 29 2.85 -5.86 -9.60
C VAL A 29 2.15 -7.18 -9.84
N ASP A 30 1.57 -7.31 -11.03
CA ASP A 30 0.95 -8.55 -11.49
C ASP A 30 1.95 -9.41 -12.30
N GLU A 31 1.62 -10.67 -12.54
CA GLU A 31 2.46 -11.60 -13.32
C GLU A 31 2.75 -11.10 -14.75
N LEU A 32 1.87 -10.27 -15.29
CA LEU A 32 2.01 -9.64 -16.59
C LEU A 32 2.95 -8.42 -16.58
N GLY A 33 3.47 -8.03 -15.41
CA GLY A 33 4.29 -6.83 -15.24
C GLY A 33 3.48 -5.53 -15.13
N ASN A 34 2.16 -5.62 -14.95
CA ASN A 34 1.32 -4.45 -14.72
C ASN A 34 1.53 -3.93 -13.29
N GLU A 35 1.93 -2.67 -13.16
CA GLU A 35 2.11 -2.01 -11.87
C GLU A 35 0.82 -1.27 -11.48
N SER A 36 0.42 -1.37 -10.21
CA SER A 36 -0.73 -0.69 -9.63
C SER A 36 -0.35 -0.05 -8.31
N TYR A 37 -0.99 1.05 -7.96
CA TYR A 37 -0.69 1.81 -6.75
C TYR A 37 -1.95 1.90 -5.91
N VAL A 38 -1.83 1.53 -4.64
CA VAL A 38 -2.94 1.56 -3.68
C VAL A 38 -2.49 2.27 -2.42
N THR A 39 -3.36 3.10 -1.85
CA THR A 39 -3.07 3.80 -0.60
C THR A 39 -3.89 3.15 0.50
N VAL A 40 -3.22 2.67 1.54
CA VAL A 40 -3.84 2.02 2.70
C VAL A 40 -3.31 2.61 4.00
N GLU A 41 -4.01 2.37 5.10
CA GLU A 41 -3.54 2.77 6.43
C GLU A 41 -2.30 1.93 6.82
N ASP A 42 -1.30 2.56 7.44
CA ASP A 42 -0.12 1.87 8.00
C ASP A 42 -0.54 0.76 8.96
N GLN A 43 -1.47 1.08 9.86
CA GLN A 43 -2.02 0.11 10.81
C GLN A 43 -2.64 -1.10 10.12
N TRP A 44 -3.28 -0.90 8.97
CA TRP A 44 -3.92 -1.98 8.23
C TRP A 44 -2.87 -2.97 7.68
N LEU A 45 -1.74 -2.48 7.16
CA LEU A 45 -0.63 -3.36 6.77
C LEU A 45 -0.05 -4.11 7.95
N LEU A 46 0.13 -3.44 9.10
CA LEU A 46 0.60 -4.07 10.33
C LEU A 46 -0.36 -5.16 10.83
N GLU A 47 -1.67 -4.91 10.79
CA GLU A 47 -2.70 -5.86 11.21
C GLU A 47 -2.77 -7.08 10.28
N ASN A 48 -2.51 -6.88 8.98
CA ASN A 48 -2.47 -7.97 8.01
C ASN A 48 -1.09 -8.63 7.89
N GLY A 49 -0.05 -8.04 8.50
CA GLY A 49 1.33 -8.51 8.41
C GLY A 49 1.85 -8.55 6.97
N LEU A 50 1.51 -7.53 6.17
CA LEU A 50 1.85 -7.46 4.75
C LEU A 50 3.15 -6.70 4.54
N ASP A 51 4.10 -7.36 3.88
CA ASP A 51 5.43 -6.81 3.60
C ASP A 51 5.77 -6.88 2.10
N VAL A 52 6.90 -6.30 1.72
CA VAL A 52 7.39 -6.38 0.34
C VAL A 52 7.66 -7.84 -0.04
N GLY A 53 6.99 -8.29 -1.10
CA GLY A 53 7.00 -9.67 -1.58
C GLY A 53 5.74 -10.46 -1.22
N ASP A 54 4.90 -9.94 -0.32
CA ASP A 54 3.63 -10.58 0.03
C ASP A 54 2.56 -10.43 -1.04
N LYS A 55 1.58 -11.31 -0.97
CA LYS A 55 0.45 -11.35 -1.89
C LYS A 55 -0.57 -10.31 -1.44
N TRP A 56 -0.93 -9.42 -2.34
CA TRP A 56 -1.95 -8.42 -2.05
C TRP A 56 -3.34 -9.05 -2.03
N PRO A 57 -4.11 -8.91 -0.94
CA PRO A 57 -5.50 -9.36 -0.89
C PRO A 57 -6.37 -8.46 -1.79
N GLU A 58 -6.82 -9.01 -2.92
CA GLU A 58 -7.65 -8.29 -3.89
C GLU A 58 -9.07 -8.00 -3.37
N ASP A 59 -9.46 -8.57 -2.22
CA ASP A 59 -10.77 -8.41 -1.57
C ASP A 59 -11.01 -7.05 -0.88
N LEU A 60 -10.04 -6.13 -0.87
CA LEU A 60 -10.17 -4.82 -0.21
C LEU A 60 -10.70 -3.70 -1.11
N ASP A 61 -10.85 -3.99 -2.40
CA ASP A 61 -11.42 -3.07 -3.40
C ASP A 61 -12.96 -3.15 -3.31
N GLN A 62 -13.58 -2.56 -2.28
CA GLN A 62 -15.04 -2.42 -2.15
C GLN A 62 -15.48 -0.96 -2.10
#